data_AF-A0AAU3L0G6-F1
#
_entry.id   AF-A0AAU3L0G6-F1
#
_cell.length_a   1.000
_cell.length_b   1.000
_cell.length_c   1.000
_cell.angle_alpha   90.00
_cell.angle_beta   90.00
_cell.angle_gamma   90.00
#
_symmetry.space_group_name_H-M   'P 1'
#
loop_
_entity.id
_entity.type
_entity.pdbx_description
1 polymer ?
#
loop_
_entity_poly.entity_id
_entity_poly.type
_entity_poly.pdbx_seq_one_letter_code
_entity_poly.pdbx_strand_id
1 'polypeptide(L)'
;MRLRTAGGAHHRLQPGHEPVSPWLLAATDRARHMRELEHCQQVYRADGWQAALAPRPRNLGINPADQEIEPGGQPIPISAERAANFSYFIEHDFTAVREDRLDALPLQQTAVQIMPAWGRHTPPQVFDRQCAAELGKLLNVPIAEFPGGHNGNLTHPTAYAEQVRTLIATGRP
;
A
#
# COMPACT_ATOMS: atom_id res chain seq x y z
N MET A 1 -37.46 -12.24 30.39
CA MET A 1 -36.17 -12.68 29.83
C MET A 1 -36.33 -12.82 28.32
N ARG A 2 -35.95 -11.80 27.54
CA ARG A 2 -35.92 -11.85 26.07
C ARG A 2 -34.48 -11.60 25.65
N LEU A 3 -33.81 -12.66 25.18
CA LEU A 3 -32.49 -12.59 24.60
C LEU A 3 -32.60 -11.85 23.25
N ARG A 4 -31.92 -10.70 23.15
CA ARG A 4 -31.65 -10.05 21.87
C ARG A 4 -30.63 -10.91 21.12
N THR A 5 -31.00 -11.35 19.93
CA THR A 5 -30.08 -11.94 18.96
C THR A 5 -29.12 -10.84 18.48
N ALA A 6 -27.82 -11.07 18.68
CA ALA A 6 -26.77 -10.24 18.12
C ALA A 6 -26.75 -10.45 16.60
N GLY A 7 -27.25 -9.47 15.85
CA GLY A 7 -26.97 -9.37 14.42
C GLY A 7 -25.51 -9.00 14.25
N GLY A 8 -24.68 -9.98 13.88
CA GLY A 8 -23.30 -9.73 13.50
C GLY A 8 -23.29 -8.92 12.21
N ALA A 9 -23.04 -7.61 12.32
CA ALA A 9 -22.69 -6.82 11.16
C ALA A 9 -21.37 -7.38 10.61
N HIS A 10 -21.41 -7.90 9.38
CA HIS A 10 -20.23 -8.24 8.61
C HIS A 10 -19.50 -6.93 8.29
N HIS A 11 -18.64 -6.48 9.20
CA HIS A 11 -17.77 -5.33 8.98
C HIS A 11 -16.78 -5.71 7.88
N ARG A 12 -17.02 -5.23 6.65
CA ARG A 12 -16.01 -5.29 5.59
C ARG A 12 -15.02 -4.17 5.87
N LEU A 13 -13.98 -4.49 6.63
CA LEU A 13 -12.81 -3.63 6.79
C LEU A 13 -11.86 -3.92 5.62
N GLN A 14 -11.47 -2.87 4.89
CA GLN A 14 -10.43 -2.96 3.88
C GLN A 14 -9.20 -2.17 4.34
N PRO A 15 -8.13 -2.86 4.79
CA PRO A 15 -6.87 -2.20 5.08
C PRO A 15 -6.28 -1.66 3.78
N GLY A 16 -6.18 -0.34 3.67
CA GLY A 16 -5.46 0.33 2.60
C GLY A 16 -4.04 0.61 3.06
N HIS A 17 -3.21 -0.43 3.17
CA HIS A 17 -1.79 -0.24 3.47
C HIS A 17 -1.10 0.33 2.22
N GLU A 18 -0.68 1.60 2.30
CA GLU A 18 0.12 2.25 1.25
C GLU A 18 -0.51 2.12 -0.16
N PRO A 19 -1.75 2.61 -0.36
CA PRO A 19 -2.49 2.36 -1.59
C PRO A 19 -1.80 3.06 -2.78
N VAL A 20 -1.67 2.33 -3.88
CA VAL A 20 -1.21 2.89 -5.17
C VAL A 20 -2.36 3.66 -5.81
N SER A 21 -2.73 4.77 -5.19
CA SER A 21 -3.88 5.60 -5.57
C SER A 21 -3.46 7.06 -5.74
N PRO A 22 -2.69 7.38 -6.80
CA PRO A 22 -2.13 8.71 -7.02
C PRO A 22 -3.20 9.82 -7.22
N TRP A 23 -4.47 9.44 -7.40
CA TRP A 23 -5.62 10.36 -7.45
C TRP A 23 -6.00 10.96 -6.11
N LEU A 24 -5.49 10.41 -5.01
CA LEU A 24 -5.55 11.03 -3.68
C LEU A 24 -4.54 12.17 -3.53
N LEU A 25 -3.51 12.22 -4.37
CA LEU A 25 -2.44 13.22 -4.27
C LEU A 25 -2.84 14.55 -4.93
N ALA A 26 -2.18 15.62 -4.49
CA ALA A 26 -2.24 16.91 -5.15
C ALA A 26 -1.82 16.78 -6.64
N ALA A 27 -2.37 17.65 -7.49
CA ALA A 27 -2.22 17.51 -8.95
C ALA A 27 -0.75 17.44 -9.40
N THR A 28 0.14 18.21 -8.77
CA THR A 28 1.59 18.21 -9.07
C THR A 28 2.25 16.88 -8.71
N ASP A 29 1.96 16.34 -7.52
CA ASP A 29 2.54 15.09 -7.03
C ASP A 29 2.00 13.89 -7.82
N ARG A 30 0.70 13.90 -8.14
CA ARG A 30 0.09 12.95 -9.06
C ARG A 30 0.79 12.96 -10.41
N ALA A 31 0.94 14.13 -11.04
CA ALA A 31 1.57 14.25 -12.35
C ALA A 31 3.04 13.77 -12.32
N ARG A 32 3.76 14.01 -11.22
CA ARG A 32 5.10 13.46 -11.01
C ARG A 32 5.08 11.94 -10.97
N HIS A 33 4.20 11.34 -10.16
CA HIS A 33 4.10 9.88 -10.07
C HIS A 33 3.73 9.23 -11.42
N MET A 34 2.80 9.84 -12.18
CA MET A 34 2.44 9.32 -13.51
C MET A 34 3.61 9.31 -14.49
N ARG A 35 4.46 10.34 -14.48
CA ARG A 35 5.68 10.38 -15.29
C ARG A 35 6.68 9.33 -14.84
N GLU A 36 6.79 9.06 -13.54
CA GLU A 36 7.65 8.00 -13.01
C GLU A 36 7.21 6.63 -13.49
N LEU A 37 5.91 6.32 -13.44
CA LEU A 37 5.36 5.05 -13.95
C LEU A 37 5.60 4.89 -15.46
N GLU A 38 5.34 5.95 -16.23
CA GLU A 38 5.58 5.95 -17.68
C GLU A 38 7.06 5.76 -18.02
N HIS A 39 7.95 6.43 -17.30
CA HIS A 39 9.39 6.27 -17.47
C HIS A 39 9.83 4.83 -17.16
N CYS A 40 9.33 4.22 -16.08
CA CYS A 40 9.62 2.83 -15.77
C CYS A 40 9.17 1.88 -16.90
N GLN A 41 8.01 2.13 -17.52
CA GLN A 41 7.56 1.35 -18.68
C GLN A 41 8.47 1.51 -19.89
N GLN A 42 9.01 2.71 -20.13
CA GLN A 42 9.98 2.96 -21.20
C GLN A 42 11.28 2.19 -20.96
N VAL A 43 11.83 2.27 -19.74
CA VAL A 43 13.05 1.55 -19.35
C VAL A 43 12.82 0.04 -19.42
N TYR A 44 11.66 -0.46 -19.00
CA TYR A 44 11.34 -1.89 -19.08
C TYR A 44 11.40 -2.41 -20.52
N ARG A 45 10.85 -1.66 -21.48
CA ARG A 45 10.87 -2.04 -22.91
C ARG A 45 12.29 -2.06 -23.50
N ALA A 46 13.20 -1.23 -22.98
CA ALA A 46 14.58 -1.15 -23.45
C ALA A 46 15.51 -2.16 -22.76
N ASP A 47 15.43 -2.24 -21.43
CA ASP A 47 16.46 -2.81 -20.57
C ASP A 47 15.93 -3.89 -19.60
N GLY A 48 14.63 -4.19 -19.66
CA GLY A 48 13.99 -5.21 -18.83
C GLY A 48 13.65 -4.76 -17.40
N TRP A 49 13.03 -5.66 -16.64
CA TRP A 49 12.39 -5.34 -15.36
C TRP A 49 13.38 -4.91 -14.27
N GLN A 50 14.59 -5.45 -14.26
CA GLN A 50 15.59 -5.13 -13.24
C GLN A 50 16.00 -3.66 -13.33
N ALA A 51 16.26 -3.17 -14.54
CA ALA A 51 16.59 -1.77 -14.80
C ALA A 51 15.40 -0.86 -14.45
N ALA A 52 14.20 -1.22 -14.90
CA ALA A 52 12.98 -0.44 -14.64
C ALA A 52 12.66 -0.29 -13.14
N LEU A 53 13.01 -1.30 -12.33
CA LEU A 53 12.72 -1.32 -10.90
C LEU A 53 13.91 -0.94 -10.02
N ALA A 54 15.09 -0.69 -10.59
CA ALA A 54 16.28 -0.25 -9.83
C ALA A 54 16.02 1.00 -8.96
N PRO A 55 15.22 2.00 -9.39
CA PRO A 55 14.90 3.17 -8.55
C PRO A 55 13.88 2.88 -7.44
N ARG A 56 13.14 1.77 -7.49
CA ARG A 56 12.01 1.51 -6.57
C ARG A 56 12.39 1.57 -5.09
N PRO A 57 13.50 0.97 -4.62
CA PRO A 57 13.81 1.01 -3.19
C PRO A 57 13.84 2.44 -2.67
N ARG A 58 14.48 3.36 -3.40
CA ARG A 58 14.48 4.79 -3.08
C ARG A 58 13.06 5.38 -3.10
N ASN A 59 12.29 5.10 -4.13
CA ASN A 59 10.95 5.68 -4.32
C ASN A 59 9.93 5.22 -3.27
N LEU A 60 10.13 4.03 -2.70
CA LEU A 60 9.31 3.41 -1.65
C LEU A 60 9.95 3.53 -0.26
N GLY A 61 11.09 4.23 -0.14
CA GLY A 61 11.80 4.39 1.12
C GLY A 61 12.35 3.08 1.72
N ILE A 62 12.53 2.06 0.89
CA ILE A 62 13.15 0.79 1.25
C ILE A 62 14.66 0.95 1.19
N ASN A 63 15.35 0.68 2.29
CA ASN A 63 16.80 0.44 2.30
C ASN A 63 17.06 -1.07 2.33
N PRO A 64 17.37 -1.73 1.19
CA PRO A 64 17.52 -3.19 1.16
C PRO A 64 18.63 -3.73 2.06
N ALA A 65 19.64 -2.91 2.37
CA ALA A 65 20.77 -3.29 3.21
C ALA A 65 20.46 -3.21 4.72
N ASP A 66 19.37 -2.54 5.09
CA ASP A 66 19.06 -2.19 6.47
C ASP A 66 17.54 -2.20 6.67
N GLN A 67 16.93 -3.37 6.46
CA GLN A 67 15.55 -3.61 6.86
C GLN A 67 15.54 -4.36 8.19
N GLU A 68 14.87 -3.80 9.17
CA GLU A 68 14.50 -4.54 10.37
C GLU A 68 13.60 -5.73 9.96
N ILE A 69 13.90 -6.90 10.50
CA ILE A 69 13.15 -8.14 10.29
C ILE A 69 12.77 -8.65 11.68
N GLU A 70 11.52 -9.12 11.83
CA GLU A 70 11.05 -9.66 13.09
C GLU A 70 11.86 -10.90 13.52
N PRO A 71 11.97 -11.20 14.83
CA PRO A 71 12.72 -12.36 15.31
C PRO A 71 12.30 -13.67 14.63
N GLY A 72 13.29 -14.39 14.07
CA GLY A 72 13.05 -15.63 13.33
C GLY A 72 12.67 -15.45 11.86
N GLY A 73 12.41 -14.21 11.41
CA GLY A 73 12.20 -13.89 10.01
C GLY A 73 13.47 -14.04 9.17
N GLN A 74 13.29 -14.27 7.87
CA GLN A 74 14.39 -14.38 6.90
C GLN A 74 14.08 -13.53 5.66
N PRO A 75 15.09 -12.89 5.03
CA PRO A 75 14.90 -12.23 3.75
C PRO A 75 14.33 -13.20 2.71
N ILE A 76 13.26 -12.79 2.03
CA ILE A 76 12.63 -13.60 0.98
C ILE A 76 13.30 -13.28 -0.36
N PRO A 77 14.04 -14.21 -0.98
CA PRO A 77 14.65 -13.99 -2.28
C PRO A 77 13.58 -13.78 -3.37
N ILE A 78 13.96 -13.11 -4.46
CA ILE A 78 13.08 -12.99 -5.63
C ILE A 78 13.10 -14.32 -6.38
N SER A 79 11.98 -15.04 -6.35
CA SER A 79 11.78 -16.25 -7.17
C SER A 79 11.59 -15.91 -8.65
N ALA A 80 11.73 -16.91 -9.52
CA ALA A 80 11.46 -16.75 -10.96
C ALA A 80 10.01 -16.32 -11.23
N GLU A 81 9.04 -16.86 -10.47
CA GLU A 81 7.64 -16.47 -10.55
C GLU A 81 7.45 -15.00 -10.14
N ARG A 82 8.07 -14.56 -9.04
CA ARG A 82 8.01 -13.15 -8.61
C ARG A 82 8.66 -12.22 -9.63
N ALA A 83 9.71 -12.66 -10.31
CA ALA A 83 10.32 -11.93 -11.41
C ALA A 83 9.38 -11.81 -12.63
N ALA A 84 8.66 -12.88 -13.00
CA ALA A 84 7.64 -12.82 -14.06
C ALA A 84 6.50 -11.84 -13.68
N ASN A 85 6.07 -11.85 -12.42
CA ASN A 85 5.06 -10.91 -11.94
C ASN A 85 5.52 -9.44 -12.01
N PHE A 86 6.82 -9.15 -11.86
CA PHE A 86 7.31 -7.78 -12.07
C PHE A 86 7.16 -7.31 -13.51
N SER A 87 7.36 -8.21 -14.48
CA SER A 87 7.18 -7.88 -15.90
C SER A 87 5.71 -7.53 -16.17
N TYR A 88 4.78 -8.36 -15.69
CA TYR A 88 3.35 -8.11 -15.78
C TYR A 88 2.94 -6.80 -15.08
N PHE A 89 3.43 -6.58 -13.86
CA PHE A 89 3.14 -5.40 -13.06
C PHE A 89 3.55 -4.09 -13.76
N ILE A 90 4.76 -4.06 -14.35
CA ILE A 90 5.22 -2.87 -15.08
C ILE A 90 4.40 -2.68 -16.36
N GLU A 91 4.12 -3.75 -17.10
CA GLU A 91 3.47 -3.64 -18.40
C GLU A 91 1.98 -3.28 -18.28
N HIS A 92 1.28 -3.91 -17.35
CA HIS A 92 -0.17 -3.84 -17.24
C HIS A 92 -0.62 -2.99 -16.05
N ASP A 93 -0.12 -3.27 -14.85
CA ASP A 93 -0.65 -2.62 -13.64
C ASP A 93 -0.25 -1.14 -13.56
N PHE A 94 0.93 -0.75 -14.07
CA PHE A 94 1.26 0.68 -14.19
C PHE A 94 0.34 1.43 -15.15
N THR A 95 -0.07 0.78 -16.25
CA THR A 95 -1.08 1.35 -17.15
C THR A 95 -2.41 1.50 -16.44
N ALA A 96 -2.85 0.46 -15.73
CA ALA A 96 -4.09 0.50 -14.95
C ALA A 96 -4.07 1.63 -13.91
N VAL A 97 -2.99 1.82 -13.15
CA VAL A 97 -2.85 2.91 -12.19
C VAL A 97 -2.89 4.30 -12.85
N ARG A 98 -2.28 4.44 -14.04
CA ARG A 98 -2.27 5.71 -14.79
C ARG A 98 -3.64 6.06 -15.37
N GLU A 99 -4.41 5.06 -15.77
CA GLU A 99 -5.71 5.21 -16.43
C GLU A 99 -6.90 5.19 -15.45
N ASP A 100 -6.74 4.58 -14.26
CA ASP A 100 -7.79 4.52 -13.25
C ASP A 100 -8.09 5.90 -12.68
N ARG A 101 -9.18 6.52 -13.14
CA ARG A 101 -9.64 7.82 -12.62
C ARG A 101 -10.51 7.62 -11.38
N LEU A 102 -9.88 7.27 -10.27
CA LEU A 102 -10.56 7.18 -8.99
C LEU A 102 -11.16 8.55 -8.61
N ASP A 103 -12.49 8.66 -8.61
CA ASP A 103 -13.19 9.71 -7.88
C ASP A 103 -13.20 9.33 -6.41
N ALA A 104 -12.48 10.10 -5.60
CA ALA A 104 -12.35 9.83 -4.18
C ALA A 104 -13.54 10.37 -3.36
N LEU A 105 -14.35 11.30 -3.91
CA LEU A 105 -15.47 11.90 -3.17
C LEU A 105 -16.52 10.87 -2.71
N PRO A 106 -16.93 9.89 -3.53
CA PRO A 106 -17.83 8.83 -3.09
C PRO A 106 -17.33 8.03 -1.88
N LEU A 107 -16.01 8.00 -1.63
CA LEU A 107 -15.46 7.30 -0.46
C LEU A 107 -15.95 7.91 0.86
N GLN A 108 -16.29 9.20 0.89
CA GLN A 108 -16.83 9.85 2.10
C GLN A 108 -18.24 9.37 2.45
N GLN A 109 -18.96 8.80 1.47
CA GLN A 109 -20.36 8.38 1.60
C GLN A 109 -20.51 6.85 1.67
N THR A 110 -19.40 6.11 1.56
CA THR A 110 -19.44 4.65 1.56
C THR A 110 -19.80 4.10 2.95
N ALA A 111 -20.61 3.04 2.98
CA ALA A 111 -20.88 2.28 4.21
C ALA A 111 -19.73 1.32 4.56
N VAL A 112 -18.74 1.17 3.67
CA VAL A 112 -17.54 0.35 3.90
C VAL A 112 -16.61 1.10 4.83
N GLN A 113 -16.16 0.44 5.90
CA GLN A 113 -15.15 1.02 6.75
C GLN A 113 -13.78 0.91 6.08
N ILE A 114 -13.23 2.06 5.69
CA ILE A 114 -11.90 2.18 5.09
C ILE A 114 -10.94 2.67 6.17
N MET A 115 -9.86 1.93 6.38
CA MET A 115 -8.81 2.30 7.32
C MET A 115 -7.51 2.52 6.55
N PRO A 116 -7.10 3.80 6.37
CA PRO A 116 -5.79 4.09 5.82
C PRO A 116 -4.71 3.56 6.74
N ALA A 117 -3.62 3.08 6.17
CA ALA A 117 -2.50 2.57 6.95
C ALA A 117 -1.14 2.80 6.27
N TRP A 118 -0.08 2.85 7.08
CA TRP A 118 1.30 2.87 6.62
C TRP A 118 2.20 2.01 7.53
N GLY A 119 3.38 1.65 7.04
CA GLY A 119 4.43 1.10 7.88
C GLY A 119 5.08 2.18 8.77
N ARG A 120 5.38 1.84 10.02
CA ARG A 120 6.08 2.71 10.99
C ARG A 120 7.36 3.33 10.43
N HIS A 121 8.12 2.57 9.66
CA HIS A 121 9.41 2.97 9.08
C HIS A 121 9.30 3.52 7.66
N THR A 122 8.09 3.61 7.10
CA THR A 122 7.89 4.21 5.77
C THR A 122 8.14 5.72 5.85
N PRO A 123 9.08 6.31 5.10
CA PRO A 123 9.38 7.74 5.23
C PRO A 123 8.19 8.66 4.86
N PRO A 124 8.01 9.81 5.52
CA PRO A 124 6.86 10.70 5.26
C PRO A 124 6.83 11.31 3.84
N GLN A 125 7.97 11.34 3.15
CA GLN A 125 8.10 11.91 1.81
C GLN A 125 7.79 10.96 0.66
N VAL A 126 7.57 9.66 0.93
CA VAL A 126 7.26 8.70 -0.14
C VAL A 126 5.78 8.70 -0.48
N PHE A 127 5.47 8.43 -1.74
CA PHE A 127 4.15 8.73 -2.33
C PHE A 127 3.02 7.92 -1.69
N ASP A 128 3.31 6.68 -1.32
CA ASP A 128 2.36 5.70 -0.80
C ASP A 128 1.93 6.03 0.64
N ARG A 129 2.86 6.51 1.48
CA ARG A 129 2.54 7.09 2.78
C ARG A 129 1.72 8.38 2.65
N GLN A 130 2.01 9.21 1.65
CA GLN A 130 1.23 10.42 1.37
C GLN A 130 -0.21 10.07 0.95
N CYS A 131 -0.40 9.06 0.10
CA CYS A 131 -1.72 8.56 -0.27
C CYS A 131 -2.54 8.15 0.97
N ALA A 132 -1.93 7.39 1.90
CA ALA A 132 -2.60 7.00 3.15
C ALA A 132 -2.96 8.24 4.02
N ALA A 133 -2.08 9.23 4.08
CA ALA A 133 -2.34 10.49 4.78
C ALA A 133 -3.51 11.28 4.18
N GLU A 134 -3.55 11.44 2.86
CA GLU A 134 -4.63 12.14 2.17
C GLU A 134 -5.96 11.38 2.27
N LEU A 135 -5.93 10.04 2.26
CA LEU A 135 -7.12 9.23 2.50
C LEU A 135 -7.68 9.42 3.92
N GLY A 136 -6.81 9.47 4.93
CA GLY A 136 -7.21 9.72 6.32
C GLY A 136 -7.84 11.10 6.50
N LYS A 137 -7.29 12.13 5.84
CA LYS A 137 -7.87 13.48 5.82
C LYS A 137 -9.23 13.51 5.13
N LEU A 138 -9.33 12.89 3.95
CA LEU A 138 -10.56 12.83 3.16
C LEU A 138 -11.71 12.19 3.93
N LEU A 139 -11.43 11.08 4.63
CA LEU A 139 -12.42 10.32 5.39
C LEU A 139 -12.60 10.82 6.83
N ASN A 140 -11.74 11.73 7.29
CA ASN A 140 -11.66 12.18 8.68
C ASN A 140 -11.54 11.01 9.67
N VAL A 141 -10.64 10.07 9.36
CA VAL A 141 -10.37 8.88 10.20
C VAL A 141 -8.89 8.81 10.61
N PRO A 142 -8.60 8.23 11.78
CA PRO A 142 -7.23 7.93 12.17
C PRO A 142 -6.57 6.93 11.21
N ILE A 143 -5.24 7.02 11.13
CA ILE A 143 -4.41 6.19 10.26
C ILE A 143 -3.77 5.10 11.11
N ALA A 144 -3.91 3.84 10.68
CA ALA A 144 -3.31 2.70 11.37
C ALA A 144 -1.81 2.60 11.05
N GLU A 145 -1.02 2.28 12.06
CA GLU A 145 0.40 2.00 11.87
C GLU A 145 0.64 0.49 11.86
N PHE A 146 1.43 0.02 10.89
CA PHE A 146 1.85 -1.37 10.77
C PHE A 146 3.35 -1.54 11.10
N PRO A 147 3.76 -2.72 11.58
CA PRO A 147 5.17 -3.05 11.77
C PRO A 147 5.98 -2.94 10.47
N GLY A 148 7.24 -2.51 10.58
CA GLY A 148 8.13 -2.34 9.43
C GLY A 148 7.85 -1.07 8.60
N GLY A 149 8.28 -1.07 7.34
CA GLY A 149 7.99 -0.02 6.36
C GLY A 149 7.12 -0.56 5.21
N HIS A 150 7.40 -0.16 3.98
CA HIS A 150 6.67 -0.64 2.79
C HIS A 150 6.57 -2.18 2.69
N ASN A 151 7.65 -2.87 3.07
CA ASN A 151 7.70 -4.34 3.11
C ASN A 151 7.31 -4.91 4.48
N GLY A 152 6.50 -4.23 5.28
CA GLY A 152 6.11 -4.64 6.64
C GLY A 152 5.56 -6.07 6.69
N ASN A 153 4.74 -6.43 5.71
CA ASN A 153 4.19 -7.78 5.57
C ASN A 153 5.23 -8.87 5.28
N LEU A 154 6.38 -8.51 4.70
CA LEU A 154 7.48 -9.44 4.40
C LEU A 154 8.51 -9.50 5.54
N THR A 155 8.75 -8.36 6.17
CA THR A 155 9.76 -8.19 7.24
C THR A 155 9.22 -8.59 8.61
N HIS A 156 7.92 -8.37 8.85
CA HIS A 156 7.24 -8.63 10.11
C HIS A 156 5.94 -9.41 9.91
N PRO A 157 5.93 -10.56 9.20
CA PRO A 157 4.70 -11.24 8.81
C PRO A 157 3.79 -11.60 9.99
N THR A 158 4.35 -12.00 11.13
CA THR A 158 3.59 -12.37 12.33
C THR A 158 2.96 -11.13 12.95
N ALA A 159 3.77 -10.11 13.25
CA ALA A 159 3.28 -8.88 13.87
C ALA A 159 2.32 -8.11 12.93
N TYR A 160 2.57 -8.14 11.63
CA TYR A 160 1.69 -7.55 10.62
C TYR A 160 0.33 -8.26 10.60
N ALA A 161 0.31 -9.60 10.62
CA ALA A 161 -0.92 -10.37 10.68
C ALA A 161 -1.69 -10.16 11.99
N GLU A 162 -0.99 -10.03 13.12
CA GLU A 162 -1.59 -9.64 14.40
C GLU A 162 -2.26 -8.28 14.31
N GLN A 163 -1.60 -7.29 13.72
CA GLN A 163 -2.17 -5.96 13.53
C GLN A 163 -3.43 -6.03 12.65
N VAL A 164 -3.41 -6.77 11.53
CA VAL A 164 -4.62 -6.97 10.71
C VAL A 164 -5.76 -7.56 11.54
N ARG A 165 -5.50 -8.60 12.35
CA ARG A 165 -6.53 -9.23 13.20
C ARG A 165 -7.10 -8.24 14.22
N THR A 166 -6.24 -7.46 14.87
CA THR A 166 -6.64 -6.43 15.82
C THR A 166 -7.57 -5.42 15.17
N LEU A 167 -7.17 -4.84 14.03
CA LEU A 167 -7.95 -3.82 13.33
C LEU A 167 -9.33 -4.34 12.87
N ILE A 168 -9.38 -5.58 12.38
CA ILE A 168 -10.64 -6.24 11.99
C ILE A 168 -11.54 -6.45 13.22
N ALA A 169 -10.97 -6.87 14.36
CA ALA A 169 -11.73 -7.18 15.56
C ALA A 169 -12.27 -5.92 16.27
N THR A 170 -11.48 -4.84 16.30
CA THR A 170 -11.84 -3.60 17.01
C THR A 170 -12.59 -2.62 16.13
N GLY A 171 -12.43 -2.69 14.81
CA GLY A 171 -12.88 -1.68 13.87
C GLY A 171 -12.24 -0.31 14.15
N ARG A 172 -11.06 -0.28 14.78
CA ARG A 172 -10.36 0.95 15.16
C ARG A 172 -8.85 0.74 15.06
N PRO A 173 -8.07 1.75 14.63
CA PRO A 173 -6.63 1.73 14.77
C PRO A 173 -6.19 1.68 16.23
#